data_AF-A0A2E5W0T2-F1
#
_entry.id   AF-A0A2E5W0T2-F1
#
_cell.length_a   1.000
_cell.length_b   1.000
_cell.length_c   1.000
_cell.angle_alpha   90.00
_cell.angle_beta   90.00
_cell.angle_gamma   90.00
#
_symmetry.space_group_name_H-M   'P 1'
#
loop_
_entity.id
_entity.type
_entity.pdbx_description
1 polymer ?
#
loop_
_entity_poly.entity_id
_entity_poly.type
_entity_poly.pdbx_seq_one_letter_code
_entity_poly.pdbx_strand_id
1 'polypeptide(L)'
;MRKFYLISSFFFLGFCPSVFSQDAPNLEASKPDTLIIDSLDNQVHYPGKPLIMSLVLPGAGQFYNQSPLWKTASFVGVELVSIFAWNYFQKEAEKRRDEYQNFADLNWTLDNWVTNRFNYPDQEQIDGRIWSSFPALTKLSGTHDLKLIISGDLANDLNLTRVSSDSLDIHPEWFYSGDIVVVRDRHFYENIGKYDQFVGGWNDARENWYWEEKDVGDSTEIVIKTPMKQKYIEDRYDSNQMLNAAKYSVTVLMFNHVLSGIESIWGSQKKGKERNAQQTRIDSKINLVYNPQNPLGVGGLKFSVYF
;
A
#
# COMPACT_ATOMS: atom_id res chain seq x y z
N MET A 1 29.44 28.73 -6.69
CA MET A 1 28.38 27.73 -6.43
C MET A 1 27.02 28.38 -6.66
N ARG A 2 26.36 28.13 -7.80
CA ARG A 2 25.00 28.63 -8.06
C ARG A 2 24.01 27.55 -7.60
N LYS A 3 23.18 27.87 -6.61
CA LYS A 3 22.06 27.02 -6.16
C LYS A 3 20.84 27.40 -6.99
N PHE A 4 20.23 26.43 -7.66
CA PHE A 4 18.92 26.58 -8.29
C PHE A 4 17.86 26.02 -7.34
N TYR A 5 16.76 26.77 -7.16
CA TYR A 5 15.57 26.30 -6.45
C TYR A 5 14.49 25.99 -7.49
N LEU A 6 13.92 24.79 -7.40
CA LEU A 6 12.81 24.35 -8.22
C LEU A 6 11.52 24.57 -7.42
N ILE A 7 10.73 25.57 -7.80
CA ILE A 7 9.37 25.76 -7.29
C ILE A 7 8.45 25.06 -8.30
N SER A 8 7.85 23.94 -7.93
CA SER A 8 6.76 23.37 -8.72
C SER A 8 5.42 23.89 -8.19
N SER A 9 4.61 24.42 -9.09
CA SER A 9 3.23 24.83 -8.82
C SER A 9 2.33 23.92 -9.64
N PHE A 10 1.53 23.08 -8.98
CA PHE A 10 0.61 22.16 -9.64
C PHE A 10 -0.70 22.89 -9.94
N PHE A 11 -0.97 23.16 -11.22
CA PHE A 11 -2.29 23.58 -11.69
C PHE A 11 -3.11 22.35 -12.10
N PHE A 12 -4.21 22.11 -11.38
CA PHE A 12 -5.28 21.22 -11.81
C PHE A 12 -6.06 21.90 -12.94
N LEU A 13 -6.01 21.36 -14.15
CA LEU A 13 -6.90 21.76 -15.24
C LEU A 13 -8.07 20.78 -15.34
N GLY A 14 -9.22 21.25 -14.87
CA GLY A 14 -10.52 20.61 -15.06
C GLY A 14 -10.95 20.64 -16.52
N PHE A 15 -11.59 19.55 -16.94
CA PHE A 15 -12.23 19.37 -18.23
C PHE A 15 -13.31 20.43 -18.51
N CYS A 16 -13.30 20.99 -19.72
CA CYS A 16 -14.49 21.59 -20.32
C CYS A 16 -14.49 21.30 -21.84
N PRO A 17 -15.55 20.70 -22.41
CA PRO A 17 -15.62 20.45 -23.84
C PRO A 17 -16.40 21.55 -24.59
N SER A 18 -16.16 21.58 -25.90
CA SER A 18 -16.99 22.08 -27.01
C SER A 18 -16.71 23.47 -27.66
N VAL A 19 -16.29 23.37 -28.93
CA VAL A 19 -16.84 24.02 -30.15
C VAL A 19 -16.66 25.55 -30.33
N PHE A 20 -15.99 25.98 -31.41
CA PHE A 20 -16.61 26.59 -32.62
C PHE A 20 -15.55 26.93 -33.69
N SER A 21 -15.86 26.58 -34.94
CA SER A 21 -15.15 26.97 -36.17
C SER A 21 -15.53 28.40 -36.57
N GLN A 22 -14.59 29.23 -37.00
CA GLN A 22 -14.92 30.50 -37.67
C GLN A 22 -13.97 30.74 -38.84
N ASP A 23 -14.55 30.63 -40.05
CA ASP A 23 -13.97 31.01 -41.33
C ASP A 23 -13.88 32.54 -41.44
N ALA A 24 -12.78 33.06 -42.00
CA ALA A 24 -12.67 34.42 -42.54
C ALA A 24 -11.66 34.46 -43.70
N PRO A 25 -11.83 35.39 -44.67
CA PRO A 25 -11.71 35.08 -46.09
C PRO A 25 -10.34 35.33 -46.73
N ASN A 26 -10.19 34.71 -47.91
CA ASN A 26 -9.09 34.81 -48.86
C ASN A 26 -8.56 36.24 -49.06
N LEU A 27 -7.25 36.41 -48.89
CA LEU A 27 -6.48 37.49 -49.50
C LEU A 27 -5.37 36.86 -50.34
N GLU A 28 -5.54 36.91 -51.66
CA GLU A 28 -4.54 36.56 -52.65
C GLU A 28 -3.34 37.50 -52.51
N ALA A 29 -2.17 36.93 -52.19
CA ALA A 29 -0.89 37.61 -52.31
C ALA A 29 0.12 36.66 -52.97
N SER A 30 0.39 36.95 -54.25
CA SER A 30 1.52 36.58 -55.10
C SER A 30 2.41 35.40 -54.68
N LYS A 31 2.42 34.35 -55.52
CA LYS A 31 3.48 33.34 -55.60
C LYS A 31 4.84 33.99 -55.90
N PRO A 32 5.89 33.64 -55.13
CA PRO A 32 7.18 33.32 -55.71
C PRO A 32 7.36 31.80 -55.65
N ASP A 33 7.69 31.20 -56.79
CA ASP A 33 8.02 29.79 -56.93
C ASP A 33 9.14 29.41 -55.95
N THR A 34 8.75 28.86 -54.81
CA THR A 34 9.67 28.29 -53.83
C THR A 34 9.19 26.88 -53.60
N LEU A 35 10.05 25.91 -53.93
CA LEU A 35 9.90 24.50 -53.64
C LEU A 35 9.34 24.32 -52.21
N ILE A 36 8.05 23.99 -52.12
CA ILE A 36 7.50 23.46 -50.88
C ILE A 36 8.05 22.05 -50.80
N ILE A 37 9.20 21.92 -50.14
CA ILE A 37 9.55 20.72 -49.41
C ILE A 37 8.32 20.46 -48.55
N ASP A 38 7.52 19.48 -48.96
CA ASP A 38 6.45 18.92 -48.14
C ASP A 38 7.11 18.61 -46.81
N SER A 39 6.88 19.49 -45.83
CA SER A 39 7.43 19.35 -44.52
C SER A 39 6.83 18.06 -44.01
N LEU A 40 7.62 16.98 -44.09
CA LEU A 40 7.41 15.80 -43.28
C LEU A 40 7.06 16.35 -41.89
N ASP A 41 5.80 16.23 -41.51
CA ASP A 41 5.37 16.38 -40.13
C ASP A 41 6.02 15.21 -39.39
N ASN A 42 7.33 15.34 -39.18
CA ASN A 42 8.09 14.54 -38.25
C ASN A 42 7.62 15.00 -36.89
N GLN A 43 6.41 14.59 -36.50
CA GLN A 43 6.01 14.54 -35.10
C GLN A 43 7.03 13.63 -34.42
N VAL A 44 8.07 14.26 -33.87
CA VAL A 44 9.03 13.61 -32.99
C VAL A 44 8.22 13.10 -31.81
N HIS A 45 7.85 11.82 -31.87
CA HIS A 45 7.04 11.18 -30.86
C HIS A 45 7.91 10.98 -29.62
N TYR A 46 7.86 11.96 -28.72
CA TYR A 46 8.66 11.96 -27.52
C TYR A 46 8.15 10.88 -26.55
N PRO A 47 8.96 9.86 -26.22
CA PRO A 47 8.49 8.71 -25.44
C PRO A 47 8.14 9.04 -23.99
N GLY A 48 8.49 10.24 -23.49
CA GLY A 48 8.16 10.66 -22.12
C GLY A 48 6.68 11.01 -21.89
N LYS A 49 5.94 11.43 -22.92
CA LYS A 49 4.49 11.72 -22.79
C LYS A 49 3.67 10.46 -22.44
N PRO A 50 3.75 9.35 -23.21
CA PRO A 50 3.01 8.13 -22.89
C PRO A 50 3.45 7.51 -21.56
N LEU A 51 4.74 7.63 -21.18
CA LEU A 51 5.24 7.20 -19.88
C LEU A 51 4.50 7.88 -18.72
N ILE A 52 4.47 9.22 -18.71
CA ILE A 52 3.84 9.98 -17.62
C ILE A 52 2.35 9.66 -17.55
N MET A 53 1.69 9.55 -18.71
CA MET A 53 0.27 9.15 -18.76
C MET A 53 0.05 7.79 -18.09
N SER A 54 0.84 6.77 -18.43
CA SER A 54 0.72 5.42 -17.84
C SER A 54 1.13 5.33 -16.37
N LEU A 55 2.03 6.21 -15.90
CA LEU A 55 2.38 6.29 -14.48
C LEU A 55 1.28 6.93 -13.63
N VAL A 56 0.52 7.86 -14.20
CA VAL A 56 -0.64 8.47 -13.52
C VAL A 56 -1.85 7.54 -13.59
N LEU A 57 -2.13 7.00 -14.78
CA LEU A 57 -3.26 6.12 -15.04
C LEU A 57 -2.80 4.93 -15.89
N PRO A 58 -2.67 3.72 -15.30
CA PRO A 58 -2.24 2.53 -16.03
C PRO A 58 -3.13 2.28 -17.24
N GLY A 59 -2.51 2.06 -18.40
CA GLY A 59 -3.20 1.89 -19.68
C GLY A 59 -3.30 3.16 -20.53
N ALA A 60 -3.12 4.36 -19.98
CA ALA A 60 -3.29 5.62 -20.71
C ALA A 60 -2.22 5.83 -21.79
N GLY A 61 -0.95 5.50 -21.50
CA GLY A 61 0.12 5.56 -22.49
C GLY A 61 -0.05 4.53 -23.62
N GLN A 62 -0.60 3.35 -23.34
CA GLN A 62 -0.97 2.36 -24.36
C GLN A 62 -2.06 2.89 -25.28
N PHE A 63 -3.08 3.51 -24.69
CA PHE A 63 -4.17 4.12 -25.43
C PHE A 63 -3.67 5.28 -26.31
N TYR A 64 -2.85 6.17 -25.75
CA TYR A 64 -2.20 7.27 -26.48
C TYR A 64 -1.37 6.76 -27.65
N ASN A 65 -0.59 5.69 -27.43
CA ASN A 65 0.19 5.08 -28.48
C ASN A 65 -0.65 4.30 -29.49
N GLN A 66 -1.98 4.21 -29.37
CA GLN A 66 -2.86 3.38 -30.18
C GLN A 66 -2.39 1.91 -30.21
N SER A 67 -1.88 1.42 -29.08
CA SER A 67 -1.54 0.00 -28.90
C SER A 67 -2.81 -0.86 -28.97
N PRO A 68 -2.70 -2.18 -29.23
CA PRO A 68 -3.85 -3.07 -29.17
C PRO A 68 -4.64 -2.91 -27.87
N LEU A 69 -5.97 -2.78 -27.98
CA LEU A 69 -6.85 -2.45 -26.85
C LEU A 69 -6.73 -3.43 -25.67
N TRP A 70 -6.40 -4.70 -25.95
CA TRP A 70 -6.20 -5.70 -24.90
C TRP A 70 -5.12 -5.28 -23.89
N LYS A 71 -4.06 -4.57 -24.33
CA LYS A 71 -3.00 -4.11 -23.43
C LYS A 71 -3.50 -3.07 -22.44
N THR A 72 -4.24 -2.07 -22.94
CA THR A 72 -4.89 -1.06 -22.10
C THR A 72 -5.88 -1.73 -21.15
N ALA A 73 -6.71 -2.64 -21.66
CA ALA A 73 -7.70 -3.36 -20.85
C ALA A 73 -7.05 -4.20 -19.75
N SER A 74 -5.91 -4.84 -20.00
CA SER A 74 -5.18 -5.60 -18.97
C SER A 74 -4.71 -4.70 -17.82
N PHE A 75 -4.08 -3.56 -18.11
CA PHE A 75 -3.59 -2.65 -17.06
C PHE A 75 -4.75 -2.04 -16.25
N VAL A 76 -5.83 -1.63 -16.92
CA VAL A 76 -7.04 -1.13 -16.25
C VAL A 76 -7.73 -2.23 -15.44
N GLY A 77 -7.75 -3.46 -15.94
CA GLY A 77 -8.33 -4.61 -15.23
C GLY A 77 -7.59 -4.92 -13.93
N VAL A 78 -6.27 -4.97 -13.96
CA VAL A 78 -5.42 -5.17 -12.77
C VAL A 78 -5.62 -4.02 -11.78
N GLU A 79 -5.74 -2.79 -12.27
CA GLU A 79 -5.99 -1.60 -11.44
C GLU A 79 -7.28 -1.74 -10.64
N LEU A 80 -8.40 -2.02 -11.33
CA LEU A 80 -9.71 -2.17 -10.70
C LEU A 80 -9.74 -3.32 -9.70
N VAL A 81 -9.24 -4.50 -10.09
CA VAL A 81 -9.19 -5.68 -9.20
C VAL A 81 -8.39 -5.37 -7.95
N SER A 82 -7.24 -4.71 -8.08
CA SER A 82 -6.36 -4.43 -6.94
C SER A 82 -6.94 -3.36 -6.02
N ILE A 83 -7.63 -2.34 -6.56
CA ILE A 83 -8.37 -1.35 -5.74
C ILE A 83 -9.50 -2.03 -4.96
N PHE A 84 -10.29 -2.90 -5.62
CA PHE A 84 -11.37 -3.62 -4.95
C PHE A 84 -10.84 -4.57 -3.87
N ALA A 85 -9.76 -5.29 -4.16
CA ALA A 85 -9.08 -6.16 -3.20
C ALA A 85 -8.56 -5.36 -2.01
N TRP A 86 -7.85 -4.25 -2.23
CA TRP A 86 -7.36 -3.36 -1.17
C TRP A 86 -8.49 -2.89 -0.26
N ASN A 87 -9.57 -2.34 -0.83
CA ASN A 87 -10.70 -1.85 -0.07
C ASN A 87 -11.42 -2.96 0.72
N TYR A 88 -11.58 -4.15 0.13
CA TYR A 88 -12.14 -5.31 0.82
C TYR A 88 -11.28 -5.72 2.03
N PHE A 89 -9.98 -5.98 1.81
CA PHE A 89 -9.08 -6.43 2.86
C PHE A 89 -8.86 -5.38 3.94
N GLN A 90 -8.86 -4.09 3.60
CA GLN A 90 -8.74 -3.01 4.57
C GLN A 90 -9.94 -2.96 5.52
N LYS A 91 -11.16 -3.00 4.99
CA LYS A 91 -12.40 -3.03 5.79
C LYS A 91 -12.45 -4.27 6.69
N GLU A 92 -12.06 -5.40 6.14
CA GLU A 92 -12.09 -6.67 6.84
C GLU A 92 -11.00 -6.77 7.92
N ALA A 93 -9.84 -6.12 7.73
CA ALA A 93 -8.81 -5.96 8.76
C ALA A 93 -9.28 -5.06 9.90
N GLU A 94 -9.95 -3.94 9.59
CA GLU A 94 -10.51 -3.01 10.57
C GLU A 94 -11.62 -3.67 11.40
N LYS A 95 -12.53 -4.40 10.75
CA LYS A 95 -13.57 -5.16 11.46
C LYS A 95 -12.97 -6.13 12.48
N ARG A 96 -12.01 -6.98 12.06
CA ARG A 96 -11.33 -7.91 12.98
C ARG A 96 -10.55 -7.18 14.08
N ARG A 97 -10.01 -6.00 13.76
CA ARG A 97 -9.34 -5.18 14.76
C ARG A 97 -10.30 -4.77 15.86
N ASP A 98 -11.44 -4.24 15.48
CA ASP A 98 -12.45 -3.79 16.43
C ASP A 98 -12.98 -4.99 17.26
N GLU A 99 -13.14 -6.18 16.64
CA GLU A 99 -13.52 -7.42 17.32
C GLU A 99 -12.51 -7.84 18.41
N TYR A 100 -11.21 -7.92 18.10
CA TYR A 100 -10.22 -8.31 19.10
C TYR A 100 -10.02 -7.24 20.18
N GLN A 101 -10.17 -5.95 19.83
CA GLN A 101 -10.09 -4.85 20.79
C GLN A 101 -11.25 -4.91 21.78
N ASN A 102 -12.48 -5.10 21.29
CA ASN A 102 -13.65 -5.32 22.13
C ASN A 102 -13.49 -6.55 23.02
N PHE A 103 -12.92 -7.65 22.49
CA PHE A 103 -12.60 -8.83 23.29
C PHE A 103 -11.64 -8.50 24.44
N ALA A 104 -10.57 -7.75 24.17
CA ALA A 104 -9.65 -7.29 25.21
C ALA A 104 -10.33 -6.36 26.23
N ASP A 105 -11.19 -5.44 25.80
CA ASP A 105 -11.89 -4.53 26.71
C ASP A 105 -12.82 -5.26 27.69
N LEU A 106 -13.41 -6.38 27.27
CA LEU A 106 -14.25 -7.23 28.11
C LEU A 106 -13.46 -8.19 29.01
N ASN A 107 -12.26 -8.60 28.59
CA ASN A 107 -11.53 -9.70 29.21
C ASN A 107 -10.19 -9.31 29.86
N TRP A 108 -9.77 -8.06 29.72
CA TRP A 108 -8.57 -7.53 30.36
C TRP A 108 -8.91 -6.30 31.19
N THR A 109 -8.56 -6.31 32.47
CA THR A 109 -8.82 -5.20 33.39
C THR A 109 -7.55 -4.76 34.14
N LEU A 110 -7.47 -3.46 34.42
CA LEU A 110 -6.42 -2.92 35.28
C LEU A 110 -6.50 -3.53 36.69
N ASP A 111 -7.71 -3.78 37.18
CA ASP A 111 -7.97 -4.42 38.47
C ASP A 111 -7.32 -5.79 38.56
N ASN A 112 -7.65 -6.71 37.66
CA ASN A 112 -7.06 -8.05 37.66
C ASN A 112 -5.53 -7.96 37.64
N TRP A 113 -4.98 -7.04 36.84
CA TRP A 113 -3.54 -6.89 36.69
C TRP A 113 -2.85 -6.45 37.99
N VAL A 114 -3.41 -5.46 38.68
CA VAL A 114 -2.89 -4.94 39.96
C VAL A 114 -3.18 -5.92 41.10
N THR A 115 -4.40 -6.46 41.18
CA THR A 115 -4.83 -7.39 42.23
C THR A 115 -4.03 -8.70 42.17
N ASN A 116 -3.88 -9.31 40.99
CA ASN A 116 -3.14 -10.57 40.83
C ASN A 116 -1.64 -10.42 41.11
N ARG A 117 -1.10 -9.20 41.01
CA ARG A 117 0.27 -8.91 41.43
C ARG A 117 0.45 -9.04 42.95
N PHE A 118 -0.43 -8.44 43.74
CA PHE A 118 -0.31 -8.40 45.20
C PHE A 118 -0.93 -9.61 45.90
N ASN A 119 -1.94 -10.21 45.26
CA ASN A 119 -2.64 -11.42 45.69
C ASN A 119 -2.57 -12.43 44.55
N TYR A 120 -1.41 -13.04 44.35
CA TYR A 120 -1.26 -14.08 43.33
C TYR A 120 -2.05 -15.35 43.72
N PRO A 121 -2.56 -16.13 42.75
CA PRO A 121 -3.24 -17.39 43.02
C PRO A 121 -2.39 -18.32 43.89
N ASP A 122 -3.01 -18.91 44.91
CA ASP A 122 -2.34 -19.73 45.93
C ASP A 122 -1.63 -20.95 45.33
N GLN A 123 -0.29 -20.96 45.44
CA GLN A 123 0.69 -22.06 45.50
C GLN A 123 0.51 -23.37 44.71
N GLU A 124 -0.35 -23.45 43.70
CA GLU A 124 -0.33 -24.60 42.79
C GLU A 124 0.82 -24.45 41.79
N GLN A 125 1.74 -25.43 41.82
CA GLN A 125 2.80 -25.52 40.83
C GLN A 125 2.17 -25.91 39.48
N ILE A 126 2.24 -25.01 38.51
CA ILE A 126 1.93 -25.33 37.12
C ILE A 126 3.23 -25.80 36.47
N ASP A 127 3.28 -27.09 36.16
CA ASP A 127 4.46 -27.77 35.60
C ASP A 127 5.75 -27.51 36.41
N GLY A 128 5.63 -27.48 37.74
CA GLY A 128 6.78 -27.30 38.65
C GLY A 128 7.22 -25.85 38.88
N ARG A 129 6.52 -24.86 38.29
CA ARG A 129 6.77 -23.43 38.54
C ARG A 129 5.56 -22.77 39.20
N ILE A 130 5.83 -21.78 40.04
CA ILE A 130 4.80 -20.99 40.72
C ILE A 130 4.77 -19.58 40.16
N TRP A 131 3.62 -18.91 40.26
CA TRP A 131 3.42 -17.53 39.81
C TRP A 131 4.53 -16.58 40.27
N SER A 132 4.91 -16.67 41.55
CA SER A 132 5.93 -15.82 42.15
C SER A 132 7.35 -16.03 41.63
N SER A 133 7.59 -17.09 40.84
CA SER A 133 8.89 -17.34 40.21
C SER A 133 9.13 -16.48 38.97
N PHE A 134 8.08 -15.82 38.45
CA PHE A 134 8.14 -15.03 37.23
C PHE A 134 8.16 -13.53 37.53
N PRO A 135 9.28 -12.82 37.29
CA PRO A 135 9.35 -11.37 37.50
C PRO A 135 8.29 -10.58 36.73
N ALA A 136 7.89 -11.08 35.55
CA ALA A 136 6.83 -10.48 34.73
C ALA A 136 5.46 -10.49 35.43
N LEU A 137 5.18 -11.47 36.28
CA LEU A 137 3.90 -11.56 37.00
C LEU A 137 3.95 -10.92 38.39
N THR A 138 5.16 -10.68 38.90
CA THR A 138 5.40 -10.10 40.22
C THR A 138 5.91 -8.67 40.14
N LYS A 139 5.78 -7.97 39.01
CA LYS A 139 6.10 -6.56 38.84
C LYS A 139 5.06 -5.88 37.97
N LEU A 140 4.69 -4.65 38.33
CA LEU A 140 3.86 -3.76 37.51
C LEU A 140 4.74 -2.78 36.71
N SER A 141 5.99 -2.59 37.15
CA SER A 141 7.01 -1.87 36.42
C SER A 141 7.82 -2.79 35.50
N GLY A 142 8.28 -2.26 34.37
CA GLY A 142 9.02 -3.08 33.42
C GLY A 142 9.61 -2.29 32.25
N THR A 143 9.74 -2.97 31.10
CA THR A 143 10.29 -2.36 29.87
C THR A 143 9.27 -1.52 29.11
N HIS A 144 7.99 -1.74 29.39
CA HIS A 144 6.88 -1.01 28.79
C HIS A 144 5.87 -0.65 29.87
N ASP A 145 5.14 0.42 29.66
CA ASP A 145 4.13 0.91 30.56
C ASP A 145 2.78 1.10 29.88
N LEU A 146 1.73 1.19 30.68
CA LEU A 146 0.42 1.65 30.27
C LEU A 146 0.25 3.10 30.70
N LYS A 147 -0.43 3.89 29.88
CA LYS A 147 -0.82 5.25 30.25
C LYS A 147 -2.04 5.18 31.16
N LEU A 148 -1.92 5.81 32.32
CA LEU A 148 -3.01 5.95 33.28
C LEU A 148 -3.47 7.40 33.32
N ILE A 149 -4.78 7.60 33.42
CA ILE A 149 -5.40 8.89 33.73
C ILE A 149 -5.72 8.87 35.22
N ILE A 150 -5.27 9.89 35.94
CA ILE A 150 -5.58 10.11 37.34
C ILE A 150 -6.59 11.25 37.46
N SER A 151 -7.54 11.11 38.38
CA SER A 151 -8.62 12.07 38.62
C SER A 151 -8.74 12.40 40.11
N GLY A 152 -9.74 13.21 40.49
CA GLY A 152 -10.07 13.45 41.89
C GLY A 152 -8.97 14.14 42.69
N ASP A 153 -8.90 13.81 43.97
CA ASP A 153 -7.94 14.39 44.92
C ASP A 153 -6.50 13.99 44.57
N LEU A 154 -6.31 12.77 44.06
CA LEU A 154 -5.01 12.27 43.62
C LEU A 154 -4.38 13.16 42.53
N ALA A 155 -5.19 13.59 41.55
CA ALA A 155 -4.71 14.48 40.49
C ALA A 155 -4.35 15.87 41.02
N ASN A 156 -5.10 16.38 42.00
CA ASN A 156 -4.85 17.66 42.64
C ASN A 156 -3.56 17.64 43.47
N ASP A 157 -3.35 16.57 44.25
CA ASP A 157 -2.19 16.41 45.12
C ASP A 157 -0.90 16.26 44.34
N LEU A 158 -0.93 15.51 43.24
CA LEU A 158 0.24 15.29 42.36
C LEU A 158 0.43 16.42 41.34
N ASN A 159 -0.57 17.29 41.16
CA ASN A 159 -0.63 18.28 40.08
C ASN A 159 -0.35 17.66 38.69
N LEU A 160 -0.89 16.47 38.47
CA LEU A 160 -0.74 15.67 37.25
C LEU A 160 -2.08 15.05 36.88
N THR A 161 -2.31 14.83 35.58
CA THR A 161 -3.53 14.15 35.08
C THR A 161 -3.23 12.82 34.40
N ARG A 162 -1.95 12.54 34.14
CA ARG A 162 -1.48 11.34 33.46
C ARG A 162 -0.20 10.83 34.11
N VAL A 163 -0.16 9.53 34.34
CA VAL A 163 1.00 8.84 34.92
C VAL A 163 1.24 7.52 34.19
N SER A 164 2.44 6.98 34.37
CA SER A 164 2.80 5.65 33.89
C SER A 164 2.25 4.58 34.84
N SER A 165 1.95 3.39 34.32
CA SER A 165 1.59 2.24 35.15
C SER A 165 2.68 1.82 36.13
N ASP A 166 3.94 2.15 35.83
CA ASP A 166 5.08 1.82 36.70
C ASP A 166 4.94 2.46 38.09
N SER A 167 4.26 3.60 38.18
CA SER A 167 3.98 4.26 39.45
C SER A 167 3.16 3.39 40.41
N LEU A 168 2.32 2.47 39.89
CA LEU A 168 1.53 1.55 40.71
C LEU A 168 2.37 0.48 41.42
N ASP A 169 3.61 0.27 40.99
CA ASP A 169 4.54 -0.65 41.66
C ASP A 169 5.02 -0.09 43.02
N ILE A 170 5.17 1.24 43.09
CA ILE A 170 5.63 1.97 44.28
C ILE A 170 4.42 2.48 45.09
N HIS A 171 3.38 2.91 44.39
CA HIS A 171 2.18 3.54 44.95
C HIS A 171 0.90 2.74 44.63
N PRO A 172 0.76 1.51 45.15
CA PRO A 172 -0.44 0.71 44.92
C PRO A 172 -1.71 1.33 45.52
N GLU A 173 -1.57 2.19 46.54
CA GLU A 173 -2.68 2.93 47.16
C GLU A 173 -3.45 3.80 46.17
N TRP A 174 -2.81 4.28 45.11
CA TRP A 174 -3.48 5.08 44.09
C TRP A 174 -4.52 4.27 43.31
N PHE A 175 -4.30 2.96 43.13
CA PHE A 175 -5.30 2.11 42.48
C PHE A 175 -6.55 1.97 43.34
N TYR A 176 -6.39 1.81 44.66
CA TYR A 176 -7.50 1.64 45.59
C TYR A 176 -8.32 2.92 45.84
N SER A 177 -7.84 4.10 45.41
CA SER A 177 -8.62 5.34 45.52
C SER A 177 -9.81 5.40 44.55
N GLY A 178 -9.79 4.57 43.48
CA GLY A 178 -10.81 4.57 42.44
C GLY A 178 -10.65 5.70 41.40
N ASP A 179 -9.60 6.51 41.50
CA ASP A 179 -9.36 7.66 40.61
C ASP A 179 -8.49 7.34 39.38
N ILE A 180 -8.22 6.05 39.13
CA ILE A 180 -7.33 5.60 38.07
C ILE A 180 -8.08 4.90 36.95
N VAL A 181 -7.84 5.35 35.72
CA VAL A 181 -8.35 4.71 34.51
C VAL A 181 -7.21 4.47 33.52
N VAL A 182 -7.12 3.26 32.98
CA VAL A 182 -6.16 2.93 31.92
C VAL A 182 -6.61 3.49 30.57
N VAL A 183 -5.69 4.09 29.82
CA VAL A 183 -5.95 4.59 28.47
C VAL A 183 -5.95 3.43 27.47
N ARG A 184 -7.06 3.23 26.77
CA ARG A 184 -7.22 2.22 25.71
C ARG A 184 -6.74 2.74 24.35
N ASP A 185 -5.44 2.98 24.21
CA ASP A 185 -4.83 3.38 22.94
C ASP A 185 -4.18 2.19 22.18
N ARG A 186 -3.58 2.46 21.02
CA ARG A 186 -2.85 1.45 20.26
C ARG A 186 -1.75 0.77 21.10
N HIS A 187 -1.06 1.53 21.96
CA HIS A 187 0.02 0.99 22.79
C HIS A 187 -0.54 0.02 23.82
N PHE A 188 -1.67 0.35 24.45
CA PHE A 188 -2.37 -0.56 25.35
C PHE A 188 -2.66 -1.92 24.68
N TYR A 189 -3.36 -1.95 23.54
CA TYR A 189 -3.71 -3.18 22.85
C TYR A 189 -2.47 -3.95 22.35
N GLU A 190 -1.43 -3.24 21.93
CA GLU A 190 -0.18 -3.87 21.52
C GLU A 190 0.55 -4.52 22.70
N ASN A 191 0.56 -3.83 23.84
CA ASN A 191 1.26 -4.21 25.05
C ASN A 191 0.67 -5.47 25.69
N ILE A 192 -0.64 -5.50 25.93
CA ILE A 192 -1.32 -6.64 26.58
C ILE A 192 -1.20 -7.96 25.83
N GLY A 193 -0.96 -7.91 24.52
CA GLY A 193 -0.75 -9.09 23.68
C GLY A 193 0.71 -9.49 23.51
N LYS A 194 1.65 -8.55 23.59
CA LYS A 194 3.08 -8.82 23.31
C LYS A 194 3.89 -9.17 24.55
N TYR A 195 3.62 -8.53 25.68
CA TYR A 195 4.51 -8.61 26.84
C TYR A 195 3.86 -9.38 27.98
N ASP A 196 4.64 -10.29 28.55
CA ASP A 196 4.19 -11.15 29.65
C ASP A 196 3.89 -10.37 30.92
N GLN A 197 4.47 -9.18 31.07
CA GLN A 197 4.22 -8.32 32.21
C GLN A 197 2.75 -7.92 32.37
N PHE A 198 1.95 -7.98 31.30
CA PHE A 198 0.52 -7.63 31.32
C PHE A 198 -0.41 -8.84 31.41
N VAL A 199 0.14 -10.06 31.53
CA VAL A 199 -0.63 -11.31 31.57
C VAL A 199 -1.62 -11.32 32.73
N GLY A 200 -1.23 -10.82 33.90
CA GLY A 200 -2.07 -10.81 35.09
C GLY A 200 -3.40 -10.07 34.94
N GLY A 201 -3.57 -9.22 33.91
CA GLY A 201 -4.81 -8.50 33.67
C GLY A 201 -5.92 -9.28 32.97
N TRP A 202 -5.59 -10.43 32.35
CA TRP A 202 -6.61 -11.28 31.71
C TRP A 202 -7.50 -11.95 32.76
N ASN A 203 -8.82 -12.02 32.51
CA ASN A 203 -9.79 -12.59 33.44
C ASN A 203 -9.49 -14.04 33.84
N ASP A 204 -8.90 -14.81 32.94
CA ASP A 204 -8.54 -16.21 33.17
C ASP A 204 -7.12 -16.39 33.73
N ALA A 205 -6.37 -15.32 33.94
CA ALA A 205 -4.96 -15.40 34.36
C ALA A 205 -4.82 -16.07 35.73
N ARG A 206 -5.74 -15.83 36.66
CA ARG A 206 -5.66 -16.40 38.01
C ARG A 206 -5.83 -17.91 38.03
N GLU A 207 -6.63 -18.45 37.11
CA GLU A 207 -7.05 -19.86 37.11
C GLU A 207 -6.32 -20.71 36.08
N ASN A 208 -6.05 -20.15 34.89
CA ASN A 208 -5.64 -20.90 33.70
C ASN A 208 -4.36 -20.35 33.06
N TRP A 209 -3.51 -19.68 33.84
CA TRP A 209 -2.19 -19.31 33.32
C TRP A 209 -1.32 -20.57 33.12
N TYR A 210 -0.42 -20.51 32.16
CA TYR A 210 0.58 -21.54 31.92
C TYR A 210 1.83 -20.91 31.30
N TRP A 211 2.90 -21.68 31.17
CA TRP A 211 4.15 -21.22 30.59
C TRP A 211 4.65 -22.20 29.54
N GLU A 212 5.34 -21.67 28.54
CA GLU A 212 5.96 -22.47 27.48
C GLU A 212 7.39 -21.99 27.26
N GLU A 213 8.29 -22.93 26.97
CA GLU A 213 9.62 -22.63 26.49
C GLU A 213 9.58 -22.32 24.99
N LYS A 214 10.05 -21.14 24.62
CA LYS A 214 10.16 -20.70 23.25
C LYS A 214 11.63 -20.63 22.88
N ASP A 215 12.00 -21.43 21.89
CA ASP A 215 13.32 -21.35 21.27
C ASP A 215 13.42 -20.04 20.47
N VAL A 216 14.36 -19.17 20.87
CA VAL A 216 14.68 -17.92 20.17
C VAL A 216 16.03 -18.01 19.44
N GLY A 217 16.48 -19.22 19.13
CA GLY A 217 17.67 -19.53 18.36
C GLY A 217 18.92 -19.64 19.24
N ASP A 218 19.29 -18.53 19.89
CA ASP A 218 20.49 -18.48 20.75
C ASP A 218 20.19 -18.78 22.24
N SER A 219 18.91 -18.81 22.63
CA SER A 219 18.48 -19.12 23.98
C SER A 219 17.03 -19.63 24.02
N THR A 220 16.63 -20.19 25.15
CA THR A 220 15.24 -20.52 25.45
C THR A 220 14.65 -19.40 26.30
N GLU A 221 13.58 -18.77 25.81
CA GLU A 221 12.80 -17.77 26.54
C GLU A 221 11.54 -18.42 27.11
N ILE A 222 11.22 -18.16 28.38
CA ILE A 222 9.95 -18.62 28.95
C ILE A 222 8.88 -17.59 28.66
N VAL A 223 7.80 -18.03 28.00
CA VAL A 223 6.66 -17.18 27.65
C VAL A 223 5.45 -17.58 28.50
N ILE A 224 4.80 -16.58 29.09
CA ILE A 224 3.64 -16.77 29.96
C ILE A 224 2.35 -16.50 29.18
N LYS A 225 1.39 -17.42 29.27
CA LYS A 225 0.16 -17.39 28.48
C LYS A 225 -1.07 -17.67 29.33
N THR A 226 -2.22 -17.33 28.75
CA THR A 226 -3.55 -17.74 29.20
C THR A 226 -4.39 -18.05 27.95
N PRO A 227 -5.41 -18.93 28.04
CA PRO A 227 -6.33 -19.17 26.92
C PRO A 227 -6.89 -17.89 26.29
N MET A 228 -7.29 -16.89 27.08
CA MET A 228 -7.81 -15.61 26.58
C MET A 228 -6.73 -14.76 25.91
N LYS A 229 -5.53 -14.66 26.50
CA LYS A 229 -4.40 -13.98 25.85
C LYS A 229 -4.06 -14.63 24.51
N GLN A 230 -4.04 -15.96 24.47
CA GLN A 230 -3.74 -16.71 23.25
C GLN A 230 -4.80 -16.47 22.17
N LYS A 231 -6.10 -16.53 22.53
CA LYS A 231 -7.19 -16.17 21.62
C LYS A 231 -7.05 -14.74 21.09
N TYR A 232 -6.75 -13.78 21.96
CA TYR A 232 -6.54 -12.38 21.56
C TYR A 232 -5.38 -12.23 20.55
N ILE A 233 -4.27 -12.94 20.78
CA ILE A 233 -3.12 -12.94 19.88
C ILE A 233 -3.48 -13.54 18.52
N GLU A 234 -4.27 -14.61 18.49
CA GLU A 234 -4.76 -15.25 17.26
C GLU A 234 -5.70 -14.34 16.47
N ASP A 235 -6.71 -13.74 17.12
CA ASP A 235 -7.62 -12.80 16.45
C ASP A 235 -6.84 -11.59 15.88
N ARG A 236 -5.85 -11.10 16.63
CA ARG A 236 -4.95 -10.03 16.17
C ARG A 236 -4.07 -10.47 15.01
N TYR A 237 -3.59 -11.71 15.01
CA TYR A 237 -2.83 -12.27 13.89
C TYR A 237 -3.68 -12.29 12.61
N ASP A 238 -4.93 -12.72 12.70
CA ASP A 238 -5.87 -12.75 11.57
C ASP A 238 -6.15 -11.36 11.00
N SER A 239 -6.37 -10.36 11.87
CA SER A 239 -6.48 -8.95 11.45
C SER A 239 -5.22 -8.49 10.70
N ASN A 240 -4.04 -8.85 11.20
CA ASN A 240 -2.78 -8.50 10.55
C ASN A 240 -2.59 -9.21 9.19
N GLN A 241 -3.10 -10.44 9.02
CA GLN A 241 -3.07 -11.12 7.72
C GLN A 241 -3.90 -10.38 6.67
N MET A 242 -5.10 -9.91 7.04
CA MET A 242 -5.93 -9.08 6.14
C MET A 242 -5.24 -7.75 5.82
N LEU A 243 -4.62 -7.11 6.81
CA LEU A 243 -3.85 -5.89 6.58
C LEU A 243 -2.65 -6.13 5.65
N ASN A 244 -2.00 -7.30 5.74
CA ASN A 244 -0.92 -7.67 4.82
C ASN A 244 -1.43 -7.93 3.40
N ALA A 245 -2.60 -8.57 3.24
CA ALA A 245 -3.25 -8.72 1.94
C ALA A 245 -3.61 -7.37 1.30
N ALA A 246 -4.07 -6.41 2.11
CA ALA A 246 -4.28 -5.03 1.66
C ALA A 246 -2.98 -4.38 1.18
N LYS A 247 -1.87 -4.54 1.91
CA LYS A 247 -0.54 -4.06 1.50
C LYS A 247 -0.06 -4.70 0.20
N TYR A 248 -0.29 -6.00 0.01
CA TYR A 248 0.05 -6.67 -1.25
C TYR A 248 -0.78 -6.15 -2.41
N SER A 249 -2.06 -5.84 -2.18
CA SER A 249 -2.93 -5.22 -3.21
C SER A 249 -2.38 -3.84 -3.65
N VAL A 250 -1.95 -3.00 -2.70
CA VAL A 250 -1.28 -1.72 -3.01
C VAL A 250 0.05 -1.95 -3.72
N THR A 251 0.79 -2.98 -3.34
CA THR A 251 2.06 -3.33 -4.00
C THR A 251 1.81 -3.69 -5.48
N VAL A 252 0.80 -4.51 -5.76
CA VAL A 252 0.39 -4.86 -7.13
C VAL A 252 -0.02 -3.62 -7.92
N LEU A 253 -0.78 -2.69 -7.33
CA LEU A 253 -1.11 -1.41 -7.94
C LEU A 253 0.16 -0.64 -8.35
N MET A 254 1.11 -0.46 -7.43
CA MET A 254 2.35 0.25 -7.72
C MET A 254 3.14 -0.39 -8.87
N PHE A 255 3.25 -1.71 -8.90
CA PHE A 255 3.91 -2.42 -10.00
C PHE A 255 3.13 -2.31 -11.31
N ASN A 256 1.80 -2.32 -11.27
CA ASN A 256 0.93 -2.13 -12.44
C ASN A 256 1.22 -0.78 -13.12
N HIS A 257 1.34 0.30 -12.34
CA HIS A 257 1.72 1.63 -12.83
C HIS A 257 3.10 1.63 -13.49
N VAL A 258 4.11 1.06 -12.83
CA VAL A 258 5.49 1.03 -13.34
C VAL A 258 5.57 0.22 -14.65
N LEU A 259 4.99 -0.98 -14.66
CA LEU A 259 5.01 -1.85 -15.85
C LEU A 259 4.23 -1.23 -17.01
N SER A 260 3.09 -0.59 -16.73
CA SER A 260 2.35 0.18 -17.75
C SER A 260 3.20 1.31 -18.32
N GLY A 261 3.92 2.04 -17.47
CA GLY A 261 4.84 3.10 -17.88
C GLY A 261 5.91 2.58 -18.84
N ILE A 262 6.63 1.52 -18.46
CA ILE A 262 7.70 0.91 -19.27
C ILE A 262 7.17 0.38 -20.60
N GLU A 263 6.03 -0.33 -20.58
CA GLU A 263 5.43 -0.88 -21.81
C GLU A 263 5.05 0.24 -22.78
N SER A 264 4.54 1.36 -22.27
CA SER A 264 4.15 2.50 -23.11
C SER A 264 5.36 3.09 -23.85
N ILE A 265 6.54 3.12 -23.24
CA ILE A 265 7.77 3.57 -23.90
C ILE A 265 8.14 2.60 -25.02
N TRP A 266 8.16 1.30 -24.74
CA TRP A 266 8.50 0.29 -25.74
C TRP A 266 7.53 0.29 -26.92
N GLY A 267 6.22 0.46 -26.66
CA GLY A 267 5.21 0.63 -27.70
C GLY A 267 5.48 1.85 -28.58
N SER A 268 5.78 2.99 -27.96
CA SER A 268 6.15 4.24 -28.66
C SER A 268 7.39 4.06 -29.53
N GLN A 269 8.45 3.44 -29.01
CA GLN A 269 9.70 3.21 -29.73
C GLN A 269 9.54 2.23 -30.90
N LYS A 270 8.79 1.14 -30.70
CA LYS A 270 8.52 0.16 -31.76
C LYS A 270 7.76 0.81 -32.93
N LYS A 271 6.71 1.59 -32.64
CA LYS A 271 5.98 2.32 -33.68
C LYS A 271 6.84 3.36 -34.39
N GLY A 272 7.72 4.06 -33.67
CA GLY A 272 8.68 4.98 -34.28
C GLY A 272 9.62 4.26 -35.27
N LYS A 273 10.16 3.10 -34.89
CA LYS A 273 10.99 2.28 -35.79
C LYS A 273 10.23 1.76 -37.01
N GLU A 274 9.00 1.28 -36.82
CA GLU A 274 8.15 0.79 -37.92
C GLU A 274 7.79 1.91 -38.92
N ARG A 275 7.44 3.11 -38.44
CA ARG A 275 7.19 4.29 -39.29
C ARG A 275 8.41 4.69 -40.09
N ASN A 276 9.58 4.78 -39.44
CA ASN A 276 10.83 5.12 -40.12
C ASN A 276 11.19 4.07 -41.19
N ALA A 277 11.00 2.77 -40.90
CA ALA A 277 11.24 1.71 -41.87
C ALA A 277 10.24 1.70 -43.05
N GLN A 278 9.02 2.19 -42.85
CA GLN A 278 8.03 2.38 -43.92
C GLN A 278 8.36 3.61 -44.78
N GLN A 279 8.78 4.72 -44.18
CA GLN A 279 9.20 5.92 -44.93
C GLN A 279 10.47 5.69 -45.74
N THR A 280 11.38 4.82 -45.29
CA THR A 280 12.60 4.46 -46.05
C THR A 280 12.39 3.29 -47.01
N ARG A 281 11.20 2.68 -47.05
CA ARG A 281 10.86 1.62 -48.01
C ARG A 281 10.59 2.24 -49.37
N ILE A 282 11.49 1.97 -50.32
CA ILE A 282 11.27 2.25 -51.74
C ILE A 282 10.24 1.26 -52.27
N ASP A 283 9.05 1.74 -52.61
CA ASP A 283 8.00 0.92 -53.22
C ASP A 283 8.39 0.62 -54.68
N SER A 284 8.89 -0.59 -54.92
CA SER A 284 9.25 -1.08 -56.25
C SER A 284 8.26 -2.15 -56.69
N LYS A 285 7.51 -1.87 -57.77
CA LYS A 285 6.57 -2.83 -58.37
C LYS A 285 7.15 -3.39 -59.65
N ILE A 286 7.14 -4.71 -59.78
CA ILE A 286 7.46 -5.43 -61.02
C ILE A 286 6.14 -5.93 -61.60
N ASN A 287 5.77 -5.44 -62.78
CA ASN A 287 4.60 -5.89 -63.52
C ASN A 287 5.03 -6.51 -64.86
N LEU A 288 4.28 -7.49 -65.36
CA LEU A 288 4.46 -8.02 -66.71
C LEU A 288 3.74 -7.11 -67.71
N VAL A 289 4.44 -6.70 -68.76
CA VAL A 289 3.84 -5.97 -69.88
C VAL A 289 3.25 -6.99 -70.83
N TYR A 290 1.97 -6.86 -71.16
CA TYR A 290 1.31 -7.76 -72.10
C TYR A 290 1.62 -7.35 -73.56
N ASN A 291 1.99 -8.31 -74.42
CA ASN A 291 2.16 -8.09 -75.85
C ASN A 291 1.41 -9.17 -76.65
N PRO A 292 0.40 -8.78 -77.45
CA PRO A 292 -0.45 -9.71 -78.20
C PRO A 292 0.25 -10.37 -79.41
N GLN A 293 1.44 -9.91 -79.81
CA GLN A 293 2.20 -10.50 -80.92
C GLN A 293 3.15 -11.63 -80.50
N ASN A 294 3.30 -11.88 -79.19
CA ASN A 294 4.09 -13.00 -78.65
C ASN A 294 3.13 -14.13 -78.22
N PRO A 295 3.32 -15.40 -78.66
CA PRO A 295 2.43 -16.52 -78.29
C PRO A 295 2.32 -16.77 -76.78
N LEU A 296 3.28 -16.30 -75.97
CA LEU A 296 3.25 -16.40 -74.51
C LEU A 296 2.56 -15.21 -73.82
N GLY A 297 2.09 -14.21 -74.57
CA GLY A 297 1.39 -13.02 -74.05
C GLY A 297 2.26 -12.04 -73.26
N VAL A 298 3.50 -12.39 -72.90
CA VAL A 298 4.42 -11.52 -72.17
C VAL A 298 5.31 -10.75 -73.15
N GLY A 299 5.14 -9.43 -73.14
CA GLY A 299 5.90 -8.45 -73.91
C GLY A 299 7.13 -7.87 -73.22
N GLY A 300 7.29 -8.09 -71.91
CA GLY A 300 8.43 -7.62 -71.14
C GLY A 300 8.11 -7.44 -69.66
N LEU A 301 9.08 -6.90 -68.91
CA LEU A 301 8.94 -6.55 -67.50
C LEU A 301 8.93 -5.02 -67.36
N LYS A 302 7.90 -4.47 -66.71
CA LYS A 302 7.84 -3.07 -66.29
C LYS A 302 8.23 -2.98 -64.83
N PHE A 303 9.39 -2.38 -64.59
CA PHE A 303 9.81 -1.97 -63.27
C PHE A 303 9.35 -0.54 -63.02
N SER A 304 8.69 -0.29 -61.89
CA SER A 304 8.31 1.05 -61.47
C SER A 304 8.78 1.27 -60.05
N VAL A 305 9.66 2.26 -59.89
CA VAL A 305 10.15 2.73 -58.60
C VAL A 305 9.40 4.01 -58.29
N TYR A 306 8.69 4.03 -57.18
CA TYR A 306 8.06 5.23 -56.65
C TYR A 306 8.99 5.81 -55.59
N PHE A 307 9.32 7.09 -55.75
CA PHE A 307 10.13 7.89 -54.83
C PHE A 307 9.30 9.07 -54.34
#